data_AF-F2RKD8-F1
#
_entry.id   AF-F2RKD8-F1
#
_cell.length_a   1.000
_cell.length_b   1.000
_cell.length_c   1.000
_cell.angle_alpha   90.00
_cell.angle_beta   90.00
_cell.angle_gamma   90.00
#
_symmetry.space_group_name_H-M   'P 1'
#
loop_
_entity.id
_entity.type
_entity.pdbx_description
1 polymer ?
#
loop_
_entity_poly.entity_id
_entity_poly.type
_entity_poly.pdbx_seq_one_letter_code
_entity_poly.pdbx_strand_id
1 'polypeptide(L)'
;MESRGCAAQEVTPMSVEAIRCRITYEGQDFWLASQERVEMTLPSSDELGEGEYSGFWYETRDTDDQVLYRQVIGTPIRYDYEVSDVDTDGFVRVPADVVAGDFAVLVPADLNARFLVLNSSPLATESEAEAATELVRFDLWSE
;
A
#
# COMPACT_ATOMS: atom_id res chain seq x y z
N MET A 1 -21.06 43.76 -18.12
CA MET A 1 -21.13 43.05 -16.84
C MET A 1 -20.69 41.63 -17.13
N GLU A 2 -19.41 41.37 -16.88
CA GLU A 2 -18.68 40.19 -17.34
C GLU A 2 -18.93 39.03 -16.37
N SER A 3 -19.59 37.97 -16.85
CA SER A 3 -19.66 36.69 -16.15
C SER A 3 -18.48 35.84 -16.61
N ARG A 4 -17.43 35.78 -15.77
CA ARG A 4 -16.30 34.86 -15.97
C ARG A 4 -16.76 33.44 -15.67
N GLY A 5 -16.75 32.60 -16.70
CA GLY A 5 -16.93 31.16 -16.57
C GLY A 5 -15.79 30.58 -15.73
N CYS A 6 -16.15 29.90 -14.64
CA CYS A 6 -15.24 29.00 -13.95
C CYS A 6 -15.22 27.71 -14.78
N ALA A 7 -14.24 27.56 -15.66
CA ALA A 7 -13.98 26.27 -16.29
C ALA A 7 -13.51 25.33 -15.17
N ALA A 8 -14.39 24.44 -14.72
CA ALA A 8 -13.94 23.22 -14.06
C ALA A 8 -13.15 22.47 -15.13
N GLN A 9 -11.83 22.39 -14.96
CA GLN A 9 -10.99 21.60 -15.83
C GLN A 9 -11.35 20.14 -15.54
N GLU A 10 -12.18 19.54 -16.39
CA GLU A 10 -12.42 18.12 -16.41
C GLU A 10 -11.06 17.45 -16.66
N VAL A 11 -10.44 16.95 -15.59
CA VAL A 11 -9.25 16.12 -15.70
C VAL A 11 -9.74 14.78 -16.23
N THR A 12 -9.75 14.62 -17.55
CA THR A 12 -9.93 13.31 -18.17
C THR A 12 -8.91 12.37 -17.53
N PRO A 13 -9.33 11.29 -16.84
CA PRO A 13 -8.36 10.36 -16.30
C PRO A 13 -7.63 9.74 -17.48
N MET A 14 -6.38 10.16 -17.70
CA MET A 14 -5.50 9.49 -18.63
C MET A 14 -5.25 8.10 -18.03
N SER A 15 -5.70 7.05 -18.71
CA SER A 15 -5.27 5.69 -18.42
C SER A 15 -3.75 5.69 -18.49
N VAL A 16 -3.10 5.47 -17.35
CA VAL A 16 -1.65 5.27 -17.30
C VAL A 16 -1.39 3.77 -17.40
N GLU A 17 -0.29 3.38 -18.02
CA GLU A 17 0.17 2.01 -17.85
C GLU A 17 0.59 1.85 -16.38
N ALA A 18 -0.05 0.89 -15.71
CA ALA A 18 0.27 0.54 -14.34
C ALA A 18 0.84 -0.86 -14.30
N ILE A 19 1.56 -1.17 -13.23
CA ILE A 19 2.02 -2.51 -12.92
C ILE A 19 1.26 -2.98 -11.70
N ARG A 20 0.56 -4.10 -11.87
CA ARG A 20 -0.03 -4.85 -10.77
C ARG A 20 1.01 -5.78 -10.20
N CYS A 21 1.44 -5.49 -8.99
CA CYS A 21 2.34 -6.32 -8.20
C CYS A 21 1.48 -7.18 -7.27
N ARG A 22 1.50 -8.50 -7.45
CA ARG A 22 0.85 -9.43 -6.51
C ARG A 22 1.87 -9.87 -5.48
N ILE A 23 1.59 -9.61 -4.21
CA ILE A 23 2.43 -9.99 -3.07
C ILE A 23 1.72 -11.11 -2.32
N THR A 24 2.47 -12.16 -2.01
CA THR A 24 2.02 -13.25 -1.13
C THR A 24 2.86 -13.21 0.14
N TYR A 25 2.28 -13.65 1.26
CA TYR A 25 2.98 -13.67 2.54
C TYR A 25 2.59 -14.89 3.38
N GLU A 26 3.52 -15.31 4.23
CA GLU A 26 3.34 -16.30 5.29
C GLU A 26 4.13 -15.82 6.52
N GLY A 27 3.46 -15.58 7.64
CA GLY A 27 4.06 -14.99 8.83
C GLY A 27 4.62 -13.60 8.54
N GLN A 28 5.94 -13.47 8.62
CA GLN A 28 6.67 -12.23 8.30
C GLN A 28 7.46 -12.34 6.99
N ASP A 29 7.30 -13.45 6.26
CA ASP A 29 7.95 -13.66 4.98
C ASP A 29 7.04 -13.20 3.85
N PHE A 30 7.60 -12.42 2.91
CA PHE A 30 6.87 -11.85 1.78
C PHE A 30 7.57 -12.15 0.47
N TRP A 31 6.77 -12.38 -0.58
CA TRP A 31 7.27 -12.64 -1.93
C TRP A 31 6.46 -11.86 -2.96
N LEU A 32 7.16 -11.32 -3.95
CA LEU A 32 6.54 -10.76 -5.14
C LEU A 32 6.17 -11.91 -6.09
N ALA A 33 4.90 -12.34 -6.04
CA ALA A 33 4.40 -13.48 -6.79
C ALA A 33 4.26 -13.20 -8.29
N SER A 34 3.90 -11.97 -8.68
CA SER A 34 3.81 -11.58 -10.09
C SER A 34 3.87 -10.07 -10.30
N GLN A 35 4.23 -9.67 -11.52
CA GLN A 35 4.19 -8.31 -12.02
C GLN A 35 3.49 -8.31 -13.38
N GLU A 36 2.38 -7.59 -13.51
CA GLU A 36 1.57 -7.56 -14.74
C GLU A 36 1.32 -6.10 -15.16
N ARG A 37 1.62 -5.76 -16.42
CA ARG A 37 1.23 -4.47 -17.00
C ARG A 37 -0.28 -4.46 -17.24
N VAL A 38 -0.95 -3.43 -16.74
CA VAL A 38 -2.40 -3.25 -16.84
C VAL A 38 -2.73 -1.80 -17.22
N GLU A 39 -3.75 -1.60 -18.04
CA GLU A 39 -4.30 -0.28 -18.30
C GLU A 39 -5.25 0.11 -17.16
N MET A 40 -4.80 0.98 -16.25
CA MET A 40 -5.60 1.44 -15.11
C MET A 40 -5.29 2.90 -14.78
N THR A 41 -6.31 3.66 -14.40
CA THR A 41 -6.09 4.97 -13.80
C THR A 41 -5.60 4.79 -12.37
N LEU A 42 -4.42 5.34 -12.08
CA LEU A 42 -3.86 5.36 -10.73
C LEU A 42 -4.35 6.59 -9.97
N PRO A 43 -4.58 6.48 -8.65
CA PRO A 43 -4.69 7.65 -7.79
C PRO A 43 -3.40 8.47 -7.82
N SER A 44 -3.50 9.77 -7.49
CA SER A 44 -2.32 10.61 -7.31
C SER A 44 -1.50 10.11 -6.13
N SER A 45 -0.17 10.24 -6.21
CA SER A 45 0.73 9.88 -5.10
C SER A 45 0.32 10.61 -3.82
N ASP A 46 0.29 9.90 -2.72
CA ASP A 46 0.07 10.50 -1.40
C ASP A 46 1.31 11.23 -0.91
N GLU A 47 1.10 12.33 -0.21
CA GLU A 47 2.14 13.08 0.49
C GLU A 47 2.12 12.68 1.97
N LEU A 48 3.27 12.26 2.50
CA LEU A 48 3.52 12.27 3.94
C LEU A 48 4.50 13.40 4.18
N GLY A 49 4.18 14.29 5.11
CA GLY A 49 5.10 15.35 5.53
C GLY A 49 6.29 14.80 6.30
N GLU A 50 7.08 15.68 6.91
CA GLU A 50 8.17 15.27 7.79
C GLU A 50 7.61 14.67 9.10
N GLY A 51 8.18 13.55 9.56
CA GLY A 51 7.83 12.94 10.83
C GLY A 51 7.69 11.41 10.77
N GLU A 52 7.29 10.85 11.90
CA GLU A 52 6.98 9.43 12.05
C GLU A 52 5.48 9.21 11.87
N TYR A 53 5.11 8.17 11.13
CA TYR A 53 3.71 7.83 10.83
C TYR A 53 3.44 6.38 11.17
N SER A 54 2.25 6.11 11.71
CA SER A 54 1.73 4.75 11.87
C SER A 54 0.83 4.38 10.69
N GLY A 55 0.67 3.08 10.43
CA GLY A 55 -0.21 2.53 9.40
C GLY A 55 0.56 1.73 8.35
N PHE A 56 -0.05 1.56 7.18
CA PHE A 56 0.52 0.81 6.08
C PHE A 56 0.52 1.65 4.80
N TRP A 57 1.63 1.62 4.07
CA TRP A 57 1.72 2.21 2.75
C TRP A 57 2.75 1.49 1.91
N TYR A 58 2.70 1.71 0.59
CA TYR A 58 3.73 1.25 -0.32
C TYR A 58 4.32 2.41 -1.10
N GLU A 59 5.57 2.23 -1.49
CA GLU A 59 6.35 3.21 -2.25
C GLU A 59 7.00 2.55 -3.44
N THR A 60 7.14 3.29 -4.54
CA THR A 60 8.19 2.99 -5.50
C THR A 60 9.38 3.90 -5.31
N ARG A 61 10.58 3.32 -5.37
CA ARG A 61 11.85 4.05 -5.26
C ARG A 61 12.76 3.81 -6.44
N ASP A 62 13.57 4.79 -6.80
CA ASP A 62 14.65 4.64 -7.79
C ASP A 62 15.93 4.03 -7.17
N THR A 63 17.03 4.01 -7.93
CA THR A 63 18.33 3.51 -7.47
C THR A 63 18.98 4.35 -6.38
N ASP A 64 18.58 5.61 -6.24
CA ASP A 64 19.08 6.55 -5.25
C ASP A 64 18.19 6.59 -3.99
N ASP A 65 17.26 5.62 -3.88
CA ASP A 65 16.25 5.49 -2.82
C ASP A 65 15.27 6.69 -2.76
N GLN A 66 15.13 7.45 -3.85
CA GLN A 66 14.13 8.53 -3.92
C GLN A 66 12.74 7.95 -4.16
N VAL A 67 11.77 8.40 -3.35
CA VAL A 67 10.35 8.03 -3.51
C VAL A 67 9.79 8.70 -4.75
N LEU A 68 9.38 7.89 -5.73
CA LEU A 68 8.75 8.36 -6.97
C LEU A 68 7.23 8.34 -6.90
N TYR A 69 6.68 7.43 -6.10
CA TYR A 69 5.24 7.27 -5.89
C TYR A 69 4.98 6.63 -4.53
N ARG A 70 3.90 7.03 -3.87
CA ARG A 70 3.44 6.49 -2.58
C ARG A 70 1.93 6.35 -2.60
N GLN A 71 1.42 5.31 -1.95
CA GLN A 71 0.00 5.20 -1.58
C GLN A 71 -0.16 4.67 -0.16
N VAL A 72 -0.94 5.39 0.64
CA VAL A 72 -1.39 4.99 1.97
C VAL A 72 -2.67 4.18 1.82
N ILE A 73 -2.66 2.95 2.34
CA ILE A 73 -3.81 2.05 2.23
C ILE A 73 -4.12 1.42 3.60
N GLY A 74 -5.32 0.87 3.75
CA GLY A 74 -5.61 0.04 4.91
C GLY A 74 -4.69 -1.19 4.93
N THR A 75 -4.27 -1.63 6.12
CA THR A 75 -3.39 -2.80 6.25
C THR A 75 -4.00 -4.03 5.57
N PRO A 76 -3.36 -4.56 4.50
CA PRO A 76 -3.88 -5.74 3.81
C PRO A 76 -3.53 -7.03 4.55
N ILE A 77 -2.66 -6.96 5.56
CA ILE A 77 -2.16 -8.11 6.30
C ILE A 77 -2.99 -8.26 7.58
N ARG A 78 -3.65 -9.41 7.74
CA ARG A 78 -4.52 -9.69 8.89
C ARG A 78 -3.81 -10.60 9.88
N TYR A 79 -3.46 -10.06 11.05
CA TYR A 79 -2.87 -10.80 12.18
C TYR A 79 -3.89 -11.14 13.27
N ASP A 80 -5.09 -10.60 13.20
CA ASP A 80 -6.18 -10.85 14.12
C ASP A 80 -7.52 -10.97 13.40
N TYR A 81 -8.46 -11.62 14.08
CA TYR A 81 -9.86 -11.70 13.69
C TYR A 81 -10.71 -11.06 14.77
N GLU A 82 -11.71 -10.30 14.35
CA GLU A 82 -12.77 -9.83 15.23
C GLU A 82 -13.80 -10.95 15.42
N VAL A 83 -13.97 -11.41 16.65
CA VAL A 83 -14.91 -12.47 17.03
C VAL A 83 -15.92 -11.92 18.03
N SER A 84 -17.16 -12.40 17.94
CA SER A 84 -18.19 -12.05 18.91
C SER A 84 -17.87 -12.67 20.27
N ASP A 85 -17.89 -11.85 21.30
CA ASP A 85 -17.75 -12.26 22.68
C ASP A 85 -19.14 -12.38 23.32
N VAL A 86 -19.53 -13.62 23.58
CA VAL A 86 -20.84 -13.98 24.14
C VAL A 86 -21.01 -13.49 25.58
N ASP A 87 -19.91 -13.32 26.32
CA ASP A 87 -19.96 -12.90 27.72
C ASP A 87 -20.15 -11.39 27.85
N THR A 88 -19.67 -10.62 26.88
CA THR A 88 -19.74 -9.14 26.88
C THR A 88 -20.78 -8.57 25.92
N ASP A 89 -21.47 -9.40 25.13
CA ASP A 89 -22.35 -8.98 24.02
C ASP A 89 -21.63 -8.02 23.06
N GLY A 90 -20.32 -8.24 22.88
CA GLY A 90 -19.40 -7.35 22.19
C GLY A 90 -18.54 -8.09 21.16
N PHE A 91 -17.48 -7.42 20.70
CA PHE A 91 -16.49 -7.98 19.80
C PHE A 91 -15.10 -7.87 20.42
N VAL A 92 -14.31 -8.93 20.29
CA VAL A 92 -12.92 -8.98 20.73
C VAL A 92 -12.03 -9.39 19.56
N ARG A 93 -10.81 -8.84 19.52
CA ARG A 93 -9.80 -9.26 18.55
C ARG A 93 -9.01 -10.43 19.12
N VAL A 94 -8.91 -11.50 18.36
CA VAL A 94 -8.11 -12.69 18.70
C VAL A 94 -7.00 -12.87 17.67
N PRO A 95 -5.77 -13.23 18.08
CA PRO A 95 -4.69 -13.51 17.14
C PRO A 95 -5.09 -14.60 16.14
N ALA A 96 -4.66 -14.45 14.89
CA ALA A 96 -4.83 -15.46 13.86
C ALA A 96 -3.87 -16.63 14.09
N ASP A 97 -4.38 -17.86 14.09
CA ASP A 97 -3.56 -19.08 14.21
C ASP A 97 -2.61 -19.27 13.01
N VAL A 98 -3.02 -18.78 11.83
CA VAL A 98 -2.24 -18.80 10.60
C VAL A 98 -2.30 -17.42 9.96
N VAL A 99 -1.14 -16.81 9.78
CA VAL A 99 -1.01 -15.52 9.11
C VAL A 99 -0.46 -15.77 7.71
N ALA A 100 -1.33 -15.92 6.72
CA ALA A 100 -0.94 -16.09 5.34
C ALA A 100 -1.98 -15.48 4.41
N GLY A 101 -1.58 -15.04 3.22
CA GLY A 101 -2.49 -14.47 2.26
C GLY A 101 -1.79 -13.85 1.05
N ASP A 102 -2.60 -13.26 0.17
CA ASP A 102 -2.10 -12.49 -0.96
C ASP A 102 -2.91 -11.20 -1.16
N PHE A 103 -2.24 -10.17 -1.67
CA PHE A 103 -2.84 -8.91 -2.03
C PHE A 103 -2.12 -8.32 -3.24
N ALA A 104 -2.73 -7.31 -3.87
CA ALA A 104 -2.15 -6.63 -5.01
C ALA A 104 -2.05 -5.13 -4.75
N VAL A 105 -0.96 -4.54 -5.20
CA VAL A 105 -0.77 -3.08 -5.27
C VAL A 105 -0.57 -2.67 -6.72
N LEU A 106 -0.86 -1.40 -7.01
CA LEU A 106 -0.70 -0.84 -8.35
C LEU A 106 0.34 0.27 -8.30
N VAL A 107 1.37 0.15 -9.13
CA VAL A 107 2.42 1.17 -9.25
C VAL A 107 2.48 1.72 -10.68
N PRO A 108 2.92 2.96 -10.89
CA PRO A 108 3.10 3.50 -12.23
C PRO A 108 4.15 2.71 -13.03
N ALA A 109 3.88 2.38 -14.29
CA ALA A 109 4.82 1.65 -15.14
C ALA A 109 5.95 2.56 -15.69
N ASP A 110 5.70 3.86 -15.81
CA ASP A 110 6.57 4.80 -16.52
C ASP A 110 7.56 5.56 -15.61
N LEU A 111 7.54 5.27 -14.31
CA LEU A 111 8.52 5.83 -13.38
C LEU A 111 9.77 4.95 -13.44
N ASN A 112 10.97 5.54 -13.40
CA ASN A 112 12.25 4.81 -13.32
C ASN A 112 12.43 4.07 -11.98
N ALA A 113 11.35 3.55 -11.42
CA ALA A 113 11.28 2.77 -10.21
C ALA A 113 12.07 1.47 -10.35
N ARG A 114 12.89 1.19 -9.35
CA ARG A 114 13.64 -0.05 -9.19
C ARG A 114 13.17 -0.88 -8.02
N PHE A 115 12.52 -0.26 -7.05
CA PHE A 115 12.08 -0.96 -5.86
C PHE A 115 10.61 -0.72 -5.59
N LEU A 116 9.91 -1.77 -5.18
CA LEU A 116 8.64 -1.69 -4.45
C LEU A 116 8.96 -1.90 -2.98
N VAL A 117 8.62 -0.92 -2.15
CA VAL A 117 8.86 -0.95 -0.71
C VAL A 117 7.51 -0.96 0.01
N LEU A 118 7.30 -1.93 0.88
CA LEU A 118 6.17 -1.96 1.79
C LEU A 118 6.61 -1.40 3.14
N ASN A 119 5.84 -0.47 3.68
CA ASN A 119 6.06 0.09 5.01
C ASN A 119 4.84 -0.24 5.87
N SER A 120 5.09 -0.65 7.11
CA SER A 120 4.04 -0.99 8.05
C SER A 120 4.46 -0.65 9.46
N SER A 121 3.50 -0.18 10.26
CA SER A 121 3.57 -0.30 11.71
C SER A 121 3.74 -1.78 12.10
N PRO A 122 4.29 -2.05 13.30
CA PRO A 122 4.34 -3.40 13.83
C PRO A 122 3.00 -4.11 13.64
N LEU A 123 3.09 -5.32 13.12
CA LEU A 123 1.93 -6.07 12.68
C LEU A 123 1.14 -6.69 13.86
N ALA A 124 1.73 -6.67 15.05
CA ALA A 124 1.04 -7.01 16.28
C ALA A 124 0.07 -5.89 16.69
N THR A 125 -1.17 -6.25 16.98
CA THR A 125 -2.27 -5.33 17.32
C THR A 125 -1.93 -4.36 18.46
N GLU A 126 -1.16 -4.81 19.46
CA GLU A 126 -0.76 -3.99 20.62
C GLU A 126 0.18 -2.83 20.26
N SER A 127 0.86 -2.92 19.12
CA SER A 127 1.87 -1.98 18.64
C SER A 127 1.47 -1.32 17.30
N GLU A 128 0.21 -1.43 16.87
CA GLU A 128 -0.27 -0.90 15.58
C GLU A 128 -0.11 0.65 15.48
N ALA A 129 -0.05 1.34 16.62
CA ALA A 129 0.16 2.79 16.69
C ALA A 129 1.65 3.22 16.66
N GLU A 130 2.58 2.27 16.70
CA GLU A 130 4.01 2.58 16.61
C GLU A 130 4.39 3.01 15.18
N ALA A 131 5.51 3.72 15.08
CA ALA A 131 6.03 4.20 13.80
C ALA A 131 6.25 3.04 12.83
N ALA A 132 5.78 3.22 11.60
CA ALA A 132 5.98 2.26 10.54
C ALA A 132 7.42 2.26 10.04
N THR A 133 7.90 1.06 9.73
CA THR A 133 9.24 0.83 9.18
C THR A 133 9.13 0.08 7.87
N GLU A 134 10.22 0.06 7.10
CA GLU A 134 10.33 -0.80 5.93
C GLU A 134 10.14 -2.27 6.34
N LEU A 135 9.08 -2.88 5.81
CA LEU A 135 8.70 -4.27 6.08
C LEU A 135 9.39 -5.22 5.11
N VAL A 136 9.37 -4.87 3.82
CA VAL A 136 10.02 -5.62 2.76
C VAL A 136 10.27 -4.72 1.55
N ARG A 137 11.31 -5.06 0.80
CA ARG A 137 11.69 -4.43 -0.46
C ARG A 137 11.80 -5.49 -1.55
N PHE A 138 11.23 -5.21 -2.71
CA PHE A 138 11.33 -6.06 -3.89
C PHE A 138 11.97 -5.30 -5.04
N ASP A 139 12.85 -5.97 -5.79
CA ASP A 139 13.28 -5.49 -7.09
C ASP A 139 12.10 -5.51 -8.08
N LEU A 140 11.81 -4.33 -8.62
CA LEU A 140 10.94 -4.18 -9.76
C LEU A 140 11.78 -4.41 -11.02
N TRP A 141 11.32 -5.36 -11.84
CA TRP A 141 11.90 -5.70 -13.13
C TRP A 141 13.31 -6.29 -13.00
N SER A 142 13.36 -7.53 -12.51
CA SER A 142 14.35 -8.46 -13.02
C SER A 142 13.86 -8.94 -14.40
N GLU A 143 14.61 -8.60 -15.44
CA GLU A 143 14.60 -9.37 -16.68
C GLU A 143 15.26 -10.74 -16.44
#